data_AF-A0A2M8PJD2-F1
#
_entry.id   AF-A0A2M8PJD2-F1
#
_cell.length_a   1.000
_cell.length_b   1.000
_cell.length_c   1.000
_cell.angle_alpha   90.00
_cell.angle_beta   90.00
_cell.angle_gamma   90.00
#
_symmetry.space_group_name_H-M   'P 1'
#
loop_
_entity.id
_entity.type
_entity.pdbx_description
1 polymer ?
#
loop_
_entity_poly.entity_id
_entity_poly.type
_entity_poly.pdbx_seq_one_letter_code
_entity_poly.pdbx_strand_id
1 'polypeptide(L)'
;AKYRDVPLSVLKKITYTSTEKDVVRHLMRVASGLDSAILGESQILGQVKDAYEIALQFNACGSILARMFSAAIHVGKQVRTYTPIGDKSTSISHAAVELIRQNISNFKQT
;
A
#
# COMPACT_ATOMS: atom_id res chain seq x y z
N ALA A 1 -18.41 -17.34 -8.53
CA ALA A 1 -16.96 -17.16 -8.60
C ALA A 1 -16.31 -17.92 -7.45
N LYS A 2 -15.61 -19.03 -7.74
CA LYS A 2 -15.00 -19.93 -6.75
C LYS A 2 -13.48 -19.73 -6.79
N TYR A 3 -12.97 -18.71 -6.10
CA TYR A 3 -11.52 -18.57 -5.95
C TYR A 3 -11.11 -19.39 -4.72
N ARG A 4 -10.49 -20.57 -4.94
CA ARG A 4 -9.89 -21.45 -3.92
C ARG A 4 -10.81 -22.02 -2.81
N ASP A 5 -12.10 -22.23 -3.06
CA ASP A 5 -13.03 -22.88 -2.10
C ASP A 5 -13.11 -22.24 -0.69
N VAL A 6 -12.72 -20.98 -0.54
CA VAL A 6 -12.82 -20.27 0.74
C VAL A 6 -14.29 -19.92 1.02
N PRO A 7 -14.88 -20.35 2.16
CA PRO A 7 -16.24 -19.97 2.51
C PRO A 7 -16.40 -18.45 2.64
N LEU A 8 -17.51 -17.90 2.13
CA LEU A 8 -17.81 -16.46 2.25
C LEU A 8 -17.82 -15.98 3.71
N SER A 9 -18.17 -16.87 4.65
CA SER A 9 -18.12 -16.59 6.08
C SER A 9 -16.71 -16.33 6.61
N VAL A 10 -15.69 -16.95 6.02
CA VAL A 10 -14.28 -16.70 6.35
C VAL A 10 -13.87 -15.35 5.77
N LEU A 11 -14.17 -15.08 4.49
CA LEU A 11 -13.84 -13.80 3.86
C LEU A 11 -14.43 -12.62 4.63
N LYS A 12 -15.73 -12.69 4.97
CA LYS A 12 -16.40 -11.63 5.77
C LYS A 12 -15.73 -11.35 7.11
N LYS A 13 -15.04 -12.34 7.72
CA LYS A 13 -14.33 -12.16 8.99
C LYS A 13 -12.95 -11.52 8.85
N ILE A 14 -12.32 -11.63 7.68
CA ILE A 14 -10.94 -11.16 7.44
C ILE A 14 -10.85 -9.95 6.50
N THR A 15 -11.97 -9.54 5.90
CA THR A 15 -12.07 -8.33 5.07
C THR A 15 -12.68 -7.18 5.85
N TYR A 16 -12.26 -5.96 5.55
CA TYR A 16 -12.93 -4.74 6.00
C TYR A 16 -13.62 -4.06 4.81
N THR A 17 -14.55 -3.15 5.09
CA THR A 17 -15.28 -2.41 4.06
C THR A 17 -15.32 -0.93 4.44
N SER A 18 -15.02 -0.07 3.48
CA SER A 18 -15.05 1.39 3.63
C SER A 18 -15.93 1.99 2.53
N THR A 19 -16.63 3.08 2.84
CA THR A 19 -17.55 3.74 1.90
C THR A 19 -17.28 5.24 1.83
N GLU A 20 -17.77 5.89 0.77
CA GLU A 20 -17.75 7.34 0.61
C GLU A 20 -16.38 8.00 0.91
N LYS A 21 -16.32 8.88 1.92
CA LYS A 21 -15.09 9.60 2.29
C LYS A 21 -14.05 8.67 2.90
N ASP A 22 -14.45 7.56 3.51
CA ASP A 22 -13.53 6.65 4.17
C ASP A 22 -12.73 5.83 3.15
N VAL A 23 -13.33 5.44 2.03
CA VAL A 23 -12.59 4.77 0.95
C VAL A 23 -11.60 5.72 0.28
N VAL A 24 -11.97 6.99 0.09
CA VAL A 24 -11.05 8.02 -0.45
C VAL A 24 -9.89 8.22 0.52
N ARG A 25 -10.17 8.41 1.82
CA ARG A 25 -9.13 8.58 2.84
C ARG A 25 -8.21 7.37 2.92
N HIS A 26 -8.76 6.16 2.88
CA HIS A 26 -7.98 4.94 2.92
C HIS A 26 -7.04 4.85 1.70
N LEU A 27 -7.54 5.07 0.48
CA LEU A 27 -6.71 5.05 -0.72
C LEU A 27 -5.57 6.09 -0.66
N MET A 28 -5.85 7.29 -0.15
CA MET A 28 -4.83 8.34 0.06
C MET A 28 -3.77 7.87 1.06
N ARG A 29 -4.18 7.29 2.19
CA ARG A 29 -3.25 6.78 3.21
C ARG A 29 -2.39 5.64 2.68
N VAL A 30 -2.99 4.70 1.94
CA VAL A 30 -2.27 3.59 1.29
C VAL A 30 -1.26 4.15 0.29
N ALA A 31 -1.68 5.02 -0.64
CA ALA A 31 -0.78 5.59 -1.65
C ALA A 31 0.37 6.42 -1.04
N SER A 32 0.15 7.03 0.14
CA SER A 32 1.16 7.74 0.91
C SER A 32 2.05 6.84 1.79
N GLY A 33 1.80 5.52 1.84
CA GLY A 33 2.54 4.58 2.70
C GLY A 33 2.26 4.77 4.20
N LEU A 34 1.13 5.39 4.56
CA LEU A 34 0.69 5.59 5.94
C LEU A 34 -0.13 4.42 6.49
N ASP A 35 -0.58 3.55 5.60
CA ASP A 35 -1.42 2.39 5.89
C ASP A 35 -0.78 1.15 5.25
N SER A 36 0.46 0.88 5.67
CA SER A 36 1.29 -0.24 5.25
C SER A 36 1.93 -0.89 6.47
N ALA A 37 2.29 -2.18 6.35
CA ALA A 37 2.98 -2.89 7.42
C ALA A 37 4.30 -2.23 7.82
N ILE A 38 4.92 -1.52 6.86
CA ILE A 38 6.12 -0.72 7.07
C ILE A 38 5.81 0.69 6.63
N LEU A 39 5.86 1.62 7.58
CA LEU A 39 5.57 3.03 7.34
C LEU A 39 6.52 3.58 6.27
N GLY A 40 5.96 4.19 5.22
CA GLY A 40 6.74 4.83 4.14
C GLY A 40 7.33 3.88 3.11
N GLU A 41 6.87 2.63 3.05
CA GLU A 41 7.29 1.67 2.03
C GLU A 41 7.07 2.23 0.61
N SER A 42 8.17 2.46 -0.11
CA SER A 42 8.16 3.12 -1.42
C SER A 42 7.46 2.31 -2.51
N GLN A 43 7.34 1.00 -2.33
CA GLN A 43 6.73 0.08 -3.30
C GLN A 43 5.21 0.24 -3.40
N ILE A 44 4.53 0.66 -2.31
CA ILE A 44 3.07 0.75 -2.26
C ILE A 44 2.54 1.76 -3.30
N LEU A 45 3.19 2.93 -3.42
CA LEU A 45 2.79 3.92 -4.43
C LEU A 45 2.92 3.39 -5.86
N GLY A 46 3.96 2.58 -6.12
CA GLY A 46 4.14 1.88 -7.40
C GLY A 46 2.99 0.91 -7.66
N GLN A 47 2.67 0.04 -6.69
CA GLN A 47 1.57 -0.91 -6.81
C GLN A 47 0.20 -0.24 -7.03
N VAL A 48 -0.06 0.90 -6.38
CA VAL A 48 -1.28 1.68 -6.62
C VAL A 48 -1.31 2.23 -8.06
N LYS A 49 -0.17 2.68 -8.59
CA LYS A 49 -0.05 3.13 -9.98
C LYS A 49 -0.29 1.99 -10.97
N ASP A 50 0.31 0.83 -10.73
CA ASP A 50 0.16 -0.35 -11.58
C ASP A 50 -1.29 -0.84 -11.59
N ALA A 51 -1.94 -0.89 -10.43
CA ALA A 51 -3.36 -1.25 -10.32
C ALA A 51 -4.26 -0.29 -11.11
N TYR A 52 -3.96 1.02 -11.08
CA TYR A 52 -4.68 2.01 -11.87
C TYR A 52 -4.48 1.80 -13.38
N GLU A 53 -3.24 1.55 -13.82
CA GLU A 53 -2.92 1.30 -15.23
C GLU A 53 -3.61 0.03 -15.74
N ILE A 54 -3.61 -1.05 -14.96
CA ILE A 54 -4.36 -2.28 -15.26
C ILE A 54 -5.85 -1.96 -15.39
N ALA A 55 -6.44 -1.22 -14.45
CA ALA A 55 -7.86 -0.89 -14.49
C ALA A 55 -8.22 -0.06 -15.74
N LEU A 56 -7.34 0.83 -16.20
CA LEU A 56 -7.52 1.56 -17.46
C LEU A 56 -7.45 0.63 -18.68
N GLN A 57 -6.47 -0.28 -18.74
CA GLN A 57 -6.30 -1.23 -19.84
C GLN A 57 -7.54 -2.12 -20.04
N PHE A 58 -8.18 -2.53 -18.95
CA PHE A 58 -9.38 -3.38 -18.99
C PHE A 58 -10.70 -2.59 -19.01
N ASN A 59 -10.67 -1.27 -19.19
CA ASN A 59 -11.86 -0.41 -19.10
C ASN A 59 -12.68 -0.60 -17.80
N ALA A 60 -12.01 -0.99 -16.71
CA ALA A 60 -12.61 -1.22 -15.39
C ALA A 60 -12.59 0.04 -14.51
N CYS A 61 -12.14 1.18 -15.05
CA CYS A 61 -11.97 2.44 -14.33
C CYS A 61 -12.85 3.54 -14.92
N GLY A 62 -14.01 3.78 -14.32
CA GLY A 62 -14.87 4.92 -14.65
C GLY A 62 -14.28 6.26 -14.18
N SER A 63 -14.89 7.37 -14.59
CA SER A 63 -14.40 8.74 -14.31
C SER A 63 -14.15 9.03 -12.83
N ILE A 64 -15.01 8.52 -11.94
CA ILE A 64 -14.87 8.70 -10.49
C ILE A 64 -13.60 7.99 -9.98
N LEU A 65 -13.41 6.73 -10.35
CA LEU A 65 -12.23 5.95 -9.96
C LEU A 65 -10.96 6.56 -10.55
N ALA A 66 -10.98 6.96 -11.82
CA ALA A 66 -9.83 7.59 -12.48
C ALA A 66 -9.39 8.87 -11.74
N ARG A 67 -10.35 9.69 -11.31
CA ARG A 67 -10.05 10.89 -10.50
C ARG A 67 -9.53 10.53 -9.11
N MET A 68 -10.09 9.53 -8.45
CA MET A 68 -9.62 9.06 -7.14
C MET A 68 -8.19 8.53 -7.18
N PHE A 69 -7.87 7.63 -8.12
CA PHE A 69 -6.52 7.08 -8.28
C PHE A 69 -5.51 8.17 -8.65
N SER A 70 -5.85 9.05 -9.60
CA SER A 70 -4.96 10.16 -9.98
C SER A 70 -4.66 11.09 -8.81
N ALA A 71 -5.68 11.45 -8.03
CA ALA A 71 -5.49 12.28 -6.83
C ALA A 71 -4.66 11.56 -5.75
N ALA A 72 -4.90 10.27 -5.52
CA ALA A 72 -4.14 9.48 -4.55
C ALA A 72 -2.67 9.34 -4.93
N ILE A 73 -2.37 9.08 -6.22
CA ILE A 73 -0.98 9.01 -6.72
C ILE A 73 -0.29 10.37 -6.57
N HIS A 74 -1.00 11.47 -6.87
CA HIS A 74 -0.46 12.81 -6.68
C HIS A 74 -0.12 13.09 -5.21
N VAL A 75 -1.07 12.83 -4.29
CA VAL A 75 -0.87 13.02 -2.84
C VAL A 75 0.26 12.12 -2.33
N GLY A 76 0.33 10.86 -2.77
CA GLY A 76 1.41 9.93 -2.40
C GLY A 76 2.78 10.48 -2.78
N LYS A 77 2.92 11.05 -3.99
CA LYS A 77 4.15 11.74 -4.41
C LYS A 77 4.47 12.94 -3.52
N GLN A 78 3.49 13.80 -3.25
CA GLN A 78 3.67 14.98 -2.40
C GLN A 78 4.13 14.61 -0.98
N VAL A 79 3.52 13.62 -0.35
CA VAL A 79 3.92 13.15 0.98
C VAL A 79 5.37 12.68 0.99
N ARG A 80 5.81 11.93 -0.02
CA ARG A 80 7.21 11.49 -0.11
C ARG A 80 8.18 12.64 -0.39
N THR A 81 7.75 13.66 -1.12
CA THR A 81 8.61 14.81 -1.44
C THR A 81 8.75 15.78 -0.25
N TYR A 82 7.67 16.00 0.49
CA TYR A 82 7.60 17.08 1.49
C TYR A 82 7.60 16.59 2.94
N THR A 83 7.71 15.29 3.18
CA THR A 83 7.75 14.74 4.53
C THR A 83 8.89 13.72 4.69
N PRO A 84 9.38 13.52 5.93
CA PRO A 84 10.43 12.52 6.21
C PRO A 84 10.08 11.08 5.86
N ILE A 85 8.80 10.79 5.56
CA ILE A 85 8.34 9.48 5.08
C ILE A 85 9.05 9.09 3.77
N GLY A 86 9.45 10.07 2.94
CA GLY A 86 10.21 9.82 1.73
C GLY A 86 11.70 9.50 1.95
N ASP A 87 12.27 9.97 3.07
CA ASP A 87 13.72 10.01 3.29
C ASP A 87 14.30 8.63 3.67
N LYS A 88 13.49 7.77 4.29
CA LYS A 88 13.86 6.42 4.66
C LYS A 88 12.88 5.44 4.04
N SER A 89 13.20 4.94 2.85
CA SER A 89 12.52 3.77 2.30
C SER A 89 12.93 2.53 3.11
N THR A 90 12.35 2.35 4.28
CA THR A 90 12.43 1.09 5.02
C THR A 90 11.69 0.05 4.20
N SER A 91 12.43 -0.85 3.57
CA SER A 91 11.85 -2.03 2.93
C SER A 91 11.59 -3.11 3.97
N ILE A 92 10.77 -4.10 3.61
CA ILE A 92 10.58 -5.30 4.44
C ILE A 92 11.88 -6.06 4.69
N SER A 93 12.78 -6.07 3.71
CA SER A 93 14.12 -6.63 3.88
C SER A 93 14.94 -5.85 4.91
N HIS A 94 14.86 -4.51 4.92
CA HIS A 94 15.56 -3.70 5.91
C HIS A 94 14.99 -3.91 7.32
N ALA A 95 13.66 -3.95 7.46
CA ALA A 95 13.00 -4.24 8.72
C ALA A 95 13.36 -5.65 9.24
N ALA A 96 13.44 -6.64 8.36
CA ALA A 96 13.86 -8.00 8.70
C ALA A 96 15.32 -8.03 9.18
N VAL A 97 16.24 -7.34 8.49
CA VAL A 97 17.65 -7.24 8.92
C VAL A 97 17.78 -6.55 10.28
N GLU A 98 17.00 -5.49 10.52
CA GLU A 98 16.99 -4.78 11.79
C GLU A 98 16.48 -5.66 12.93
N LEU A 99 15.38 -6.40 12.70
CA LEU A 99 14.89 -7.41 13.66
C LEU A 99 15.93 -8.49 13.94
N ILE A 100 16.65 -8.97 12.93
CA ILE A 100 17.71 -9.95 13.10
C ILE A 100 18.86 -9.39 13.95
N ARG A 101 19.30 -8.15 13.70
CA ARG A 101 20.34 -7.48 14.51
C ARG A 101 19.94 -7.34 15.97
N GLN A 102 18.67 -7.07 16.24
CA GLN A 102 18.16 -6.91 17.61
C GLN A 102 18.04 -8.24 18.36
N ASN A 103 17.77 -9.34 17.66
CA ASN A 103 17.51 -10.64 18.28
C ASN A 103 18.70 -11.62 18.20
N ILE A 104 19.72 -11.34 17.38
CA ILE A 104 20.91 -12.18 17.22
C ILE A 104 22.15 -11.39 17.63
N SER A 105 22.72 -11.74 18.78
CA SER A 105 23.85 -11.08 19.44
C SER A 105 25.18 -11.07 18.67
N ASN A 106 25.23 -11.64 17.45
CA ASN A 106 26.47 -11.88 16.70
C ASN A 106 26.34 -11.63 15.18
N PHE A 107 25.54 -10.64 14.77
CA PHE A 107 25.43 -10.30 13.35
C PHE A 107 26.65 -9.49 12.87
N LYS A 108 27.77 -10.18 12.58
CA LYS A 108 28.91 -9.59 11.86
C LYS A 108 28.56 -9.50 10.37
N GLN A 109 28.51 -8.29 9.85
CA GLN A 109 28.33 -8.00 8.44
C GLN A 109 29.69 -8.23 7.75
N THR A 110 29.79 -9.29 6.94
CA THR A 110 30.89 -9.50 6.00
C THR A 110 30.72 -8.64 4.75
#